data_AF-A0A1I6C4E1-F1
#
_entry.id   AF-A0A1I6C4E1-F1
#
_cell.length_a   1.000
_cell.length_b   1.000
_cell.length_c   1.000
_cell.angle_alpha   90.00
_cell.angle_beta   90.00
_cell.angle_gamma   90.00
#
_symmetry.space_group_name_H-M   'P 1'
#
loop_
_entity.id
_entity.type
_entity.pdbx_description
1 polymer ?
#
loop_
_entity_poly.entity_id
_entity_poly.type
_entity_poly.pdbx_seq_one_letter_code
_entity_poly.pdbx_strand_id
1 'polypeptide(L)'
;MDTSENLWIAVVIALAVGFIVGIIVARLAPRLSGGSASSTQAQLESLQLRFEEYQQEVASHFNTTANLVSRLNRSYQDIQEHLGQAAVELAPDEMTRQRLLAALDQNSVPDTRERIEPVFDSLEPPRDYADKTPDGPGTLSEEFGVKRT
;
A
#
# COMPACT_ATOMS: atom_id res chain seq x y z
N MET A 1 35.59 63.43 -12.77
CA MET A 1 34.96 62.11 -12.96
C MET A 1 34.99 61.46 -11.60
N ASP A 2 33.86 61.50 -10.94
CA ASP A 2 33.77 61.22 -9.52
C ASP A 2 33.91 59.71 -9.32
N THR A 3 34.65 59.27 -8.31
CA THR A 3 34.91 57.85 -8.04
C THR A 3 33.63 57.03 -7.88
N SER A 4 32.53 57.68 -7.45
CA SER A 4 31.18 57.13 -7.40
C SER A 4 30.60 56.80 -8.77
N GLU A 5 30.86 57.61 -9.81
CA GLU A 5 30.40 57.37 -11.18
C GLU A 5 31.07 56.15 -11.82
N ASN A 6 32.33 55.88 -11.47
CA ASN A 6 33.03 54.69 -12.00
C ASN A 6 32.62 53.40 -11.26
N LEU A 7 32.22 53.52 -9.99
CA LEU A 7 31.87 52.36 -9.16
C LEU A 7 30.58 51.68 -9.62
N TRP A 8 29.53 52.44 -9.92
CA TRP A 8 28.25 51.84 -10.37
C TRP A 8 28.39 51.18 -11.75
N ILE A 9 29.20 51.77 -12.65
CA ILE A 9 29.50 51.19 -13.98
C ILE A 9 30.23 49.85 -13.81
N ALA A 10 31.23 49.78 -12.92
CA ALA A 10 31.95 48.53 -12.64
C ALA A 10 31.03 47.43 -12.08
N VAL A 11 30.09 47.79 -11.20
CA VAL A 11 29.08 46.86 -10.65
C VAL A 11 28.16 46.32 -11.76
N VAL A 12 27.68 47.19 -12.65
CA VAL A 12 26.81 46.78 -13.76
C VAL A 12 27.54 45.85 -14.73
N ILE A 13 28.81 46.14 -15.05
CA ILE A 13 29.63 45.30 -15.91
C ILE A 13 29.88 43.94 -15.25
N ALA A 14 30.24 43.91 -13.97
CA ALA A 14 30.47 42.67 -13.23
C ALA A 14 29.19 41.79 -13.20
N LEU A 15 28.02 42.41 -13.01
CA LEU A 15 26.73 41.72 -13.04
C LEU A 15 26.40 41.17 -14.43
N ALA A 16 26.65 41.96 -15.49
CA ALA A 16 26.44 41.50 -16.87
C ALA A 16 27.35 40.32 -17.23
N VAL A 17 28.63 40.39 -16.86
CA VAL A 17 29.58 39.29 -17.07
C VAL A 17 29.18 38.06 -16.26
N GLY A 18 28.84 38.24 -14.98
CA GLY A 18 28.36 37.16 -14.12
C GLY A 18 27.08 36.50 -14.65
N PHE A 19 26.16 37.27 -15.22
CA PHE A 19 24.94 36.76 -15.83
C PHE A 19 25.22 35.95 -17.09
N ILE A 20 26.10 36.44 -17.97
CA ILE A 20 26.51 35.71 -19.19
C ILE A 20 27.20 34.40 -18.82
N VAL A 21 28.17 34.44 -17.89
CA VAL A 21 28.87 33.24 -17.40
C VAL A 21 27.89 32.29 -16.72
N GLY A 22 26.97 32.81 -15.91
CA GLY A 22 25.91 32.03 -15.25
C GLY A 22 25.03 31.28 -16.24
N ILE A 23 24.61 31.94 -17.33
CA ILE A 23 23.83 31.28 -18.40
C ILE A 23 24.63 30.19 -19.10
N ILE A 24 25.90 30.45 -19.40
CA ILE A 24 26.77 29.49 -20.09
C ILE A 24 26.98 28.24 -19.21
N VAL A 25 27.27 28.44 -17.92
CA VAL A 25 27.41 27.34 -16.96
C VAL A 25 26.09 26.59 -16.79
N ALA A 26 24.95 27.29 -16.65
CA ALA A 26 23.64 26.66 -16.53
C ALA A 26 23.24 25.85 -17.78
N ARG A 27 23.68 26.27 -18.97
CA ARG A 27 23.45 25.55 -20.23
C ARG A 27 24.40 24.36 -20.43
N LEU A 28 25.59 24.41 -19.86
CA LEU A 28 26.61 23.35 -20.00
C LEU A 28 26.57 22.33 -18.85
N ALA A 29 26.07 22.71 -17.68
CA ALA A 29 25.93 21.84 -16.52
C ALA A 29 25.14 20.55 -16.86
N PRO A 30 23.95 20.59 -17.51
CA PRO A 30 23.22 19.36 -17.88
C PRO A 30 23.98 18.45 -18.87
N ARG A 31 24.94 18.98 -19.64
CA ARG A 31 25.75 18.21 -20.59
C ARG A 31 26.93 17.51 -19.92
N LEU A 32 27.39 18.04 -18.79
CA LEU A 32 28.50 17.50 -18.00
C LEU A 32 27.97 16.58 -16.87
N SER A 33 26.87 16.96 -16.22
CA SER A 33 26.12 16.15 -15.27
C SER A 33 25.06 15.34 -16.03
N GLY A 34 25.50 14.39 -16.85
CA GLY A 34 24.70 13.61 -17.81
C GLY A 34 23.55 12.74 -17.26
N GLY A 35 22.89 13.13 -16.18
CA GLY A 35 21.69 12.49 -15.69
C GLY A 35 21.11 13.31 -14.55
N SER A 36 19.78 13.49 -14.55
CA SER A 36 18.97 13.36 -13.33
C SER A 36 17.50 13.74 -13.57
N ALA A 37 17.19 14.75 -14.40
CA ALA A 37 15.78 15.16 -14.56
C ALA A 37 14.93 14.10 -15.29
N SER A 38 15.42 13.59 -16.42
CA SER A 38 14.75 12.51 -17.18
C SER A 38 14.85 11.16 -16.48
N SER A 39 15.97 10.87 -15.81
CA SER A 39 16.15 9.60 -15.10
C SER A 39 15.30 9.52 -13.84
N THR A 40 15.06 10.62 -13.13
CA THR A 40 14.11 10.62 -12.00
C THR A 40 12.68 10.44 -12.50
N GLN A 41 12.29 11.08 -13.60
CA GLN A 41 10.96 10.88 -14.19
C GLN A 41 10.77 9.44 -14.71
N ALA A 42 11.76 8.88 -15.40
CA ALA A 42 11.73 7.49 -15.85
C ALA A 42 11.73 6.48 -14.68
N GLN A 43 12.39 6.82 -13.56
CA GLN A 43 12.30 6.01 -12.34
C GLN A 43 10.89 6.03 -11.75
N LEU A 44 10.23 7.19 -11.71
CA LEU A 44 8.84 7.29 -11.24
C LEU A 44 7.88 6.49 -12.12
N GLU A 45 8.02 6.60 -13.45
CA GLU A 45 7.19 5.87 -14.40
C GLU A 45 7.39 4.34 -14.27
N SER A 46 8.64 3.88 -14.14
CA SER A 46 8.93 2.46 -13.94
C SER A 46 8.46 1.91 -12.59
N LEU A 47 8.49 2.72 -11.52
CA LEU A 47 7.93 2.36 -10.21
C LEU A 47 6.40 2.25 -10.26
N GLN A 48 5.73 3.20 -10.92
CA GLN A 48 4.27 3.15 -11.10
C GLN A 48 3.84 1.91 -11.88
N LEU A 49 4.53 1.61 -12.97
CA LEU A 49 4.21 0.46 -13.81
C LEU A 49 4.37 -0.88 -13.06
N ARG A 50 5.42 -1.00 -12.24
CA ARG A 50 5.63 -2.16 -11.35
C ARG A 50 4.56 -2.26 -10.26
N PHE A 51 4.10 -1.12 -9.74
CA PHE A 51 3.07 -1.10 -8.72
C PHE A 51 1.72 -1.56 -9.29
N GLU A 52 1.38 -1.13 -10.50
CA GLU A 52 0.17 -1.56 -11.20
C GLU A 52 0.22 -3.06 -11.55
N GLU A 53 1.38 -3.56 -12.01
CA GLU A 53 1.60 -4.98 -12.24
C GLU A 53 1.45 -5.81 -10.95
N TYR A 54 2.05 -5.36 -9.85
CA TYR A 54 1.90 -6.01 -8.54
C TYR A 54 0.45 -6.02 -8.06
N GLN A 55 -0.28 -4.91 -8.20
CA GLN A 55 -1.70 -4.84 -7.85
C GLN A 55 -2.53 -5.84 -8.67
N GLN A 56 -2.25 -5.95 -9.96
CA GLN A 56 -2.91 -6.92 -10.84
C GLN A 56 -2.61 -8.37 -10.43
N GLU A 57 -1.35 -8.67 -10.10
CA GLU A 57 -0.93 -10.00 -9.64
C GLU A 57 -1.62 -10.40 -8.33
N VAL A 58 -1.64 -9.49 -7.35
CA VAL A 58 -2.32 -9.71 -6.06
C VAL A 58 -3.81 -9.93 -6.26
N ALA A 59 -4.48 -9.08 -7.05
CA ALA A 59 -5.90 -9.23 -7.35
C ALA A 59 -6.20 -10.58 -8.03
N SER A 60 -5.35 -11.00 -8.97
CA SER A 60 -5.45 -12.31 -9.63
C SER A 60 -5.27 -13.46 -8.64
N HIS A 61 -4.31 -13.36 -7.73
CA HIS A 61 -4.06 -14.39 -6.72
C HIS A 61 -5.23 -14.53 -5.73
N PHE A 62 -5.80 -13.41 -5.28
CA PHE A 62 -6.99 -13.42 -4.42
C PHE A 62 -8.23 -13.97 -5.14
N ASN A 63 -8.42 -13.62 -6.42
CA ASN A 63 -9.52 -14.19 -7.22
C ASN A 63 -9.37 -15.72 -7.37
N THR A 64 -8.16 -16.17 -7.72
CA THR A 64 -7.84 -17.59 -7.81
C THR A 64 -8.09 -18.30 -6.47
N THR A 65 -7.62 -17.71 -5.37
CA THR A 65 -7.82 -18.26 -4.02
C THR A 65 -9.29 -18.31 -3.64
N ALA A 66 -10.07 -17.27 -3.91
CA ALA A 66 -11.51 -17.25 -3.68
C ALA A 66 -12.24 -18.36 -4.46
N ASN A 67 -11.81 -18.63 -5.71
CA ASN A 67 -12.32 -19.73 -6.50
C ASN A 67 -11.99 -21.09 -5.87
N LEU A 68 -10.74 -21.29 -5.43
CA LEU A 68 -10.31 -22.52 -4.74
C LEU A 68 -11.09 -22.73 -3.44
N VAL A 69 -11.24 -21.71 -2.61
CA VAL A 69 -12.03 -21.75 -1.36
C VAL A 69 -13.50 -22.07 -1.66
N SER A 70 -14.08 -21.48 -2.71
CA SER A 70 -15.44 -21.80 -3.12
C SER A 70 -15.61 -23.26 -3.52
N ARG A 71 -14.65 -23.81 -4.28
CA ARG A 71 -14.65 -25.24 -4.65
C ARG A 71 -14.51 -26.13 -3.42
N LEU A 72 -13.61 -25.79 -2.50
CA LEU A 72 -13.44 -26.52 -1.25
C LEU A 72 -14.72 -26.53 -0.42
N ASN A 73 -15.41 -25.39 -0.29
CA ASN A 73 -16.66 -25.31 0.44
C ASN A 73 -17.76 -26.18 -0.21
N ARG A 74 -17.86 -26.17 -1.55
CA ARG A 74 -18.79 -27.07 -2.26
C ARG A 74 -18.47 -28.54 -1.98
N SER A 75 -17.20 -28.94 -2.09
CA SER A 75 -16.79 -30.32 -1.78
C SER A 75 -17.06 -30.69 -0.32
N TYR A 76 -16.94 -29.75 0.62
CA TYR A 76 -17.31 -29.97 2.01
C TYR A 76 -18.81 -30.23 2.17
N GLN A 77 -19.65 -29.46 1.48
CA GLN A 77 -21.11 -29.68 1.46
C GLN A 77 -21.47 -31.03 0.84
N ASP A 78 -20.86 -31.39 -0.28
CA ASP A 78 -21.08 -32.69 -0.95
C ASP A 78 -20.73 -33.86 0.00
N ILE A 79 -19.63 -33.74 0.75
CA ILE A 79 -19.23 -34.75 1.74
C ILE A 79 -20.27 -34.84 2.87
N GLN A 80 -20.73 -33.71 3.40
CA GLN A 80 -21.77 -33.73 4.43
C GLN A 80 -23.07 -34.37 3.95
N GLU A 81 -23.52 -34.03 2.73
CA GLU A 81 -24.73 -34.63 2.14
C GLU A 81 -24.55 -36.15 1.99
N HIS A 82 -23.41 -36.59 1.48
CA HIS A 82 -23.12 -38.01 1.32
C HIS A 82 -23.06 -38.75 2.66
N LEU A 83 -22.47 -38.15 3.69
CA LEU A 83 -22.48 -38.70 5.05
C LEU A 83 -23.89 -38.77 5.63
N GLY A 84 -24.74 -37.78 5.35
CA GLY A 84 -26.15 -37.78 5.76
C GLY A 84 -26.92 -38.92 5.09
N GLN A 85 -26.73 -39.10 3.77
CA GLN A 85 -27.31 -40.21 3.01
C GLN A 85 -26.80 -41.57 3.53
N ALA A 86 -25.49 -41.71 3.76
CA ALA A 86 -24.91 -42.93 4.32
C ALA A 86 -25.43 -43.23 5.73
N ALA A 87 -25.62 -42.20 6.58
CA ALA A 87 -26.21 -42.37 7.91
C ALA A 87 -27.66 -42.85 7.84
N VAL A 88 -28.41 -42.48 6.80
CA VAL A 88 -29.77 -43.00 6.55
C VAL A 88 -29.75 -44.45 6.08
N GLU A 89 -28.84 -44.80 5.17
CA GLU A 89 -28.78 -46.13 4.56
C GLU A 89 -28.17 -47.20 5.49
N LEU A 90 -27.15 -46.84 6.26
CA LEU A 90 -26.41 -47.77 7.12
C LEU A 90 -26.93 -47.81 8.56
N ALA A 91 -27.84 -46.93 8.99
CA ALA A 91 -28.39 -46.97 10.34
C ALA A 91 -29.50 -48.05 10.46
N PRO A 92 -29.30 -49.10 11.27
CA PRO A 92 -30.27 -50.19 11.40
C PRO A 92 -31.51 -49.83 12.23
N ASP A 93 -31.48 -48.72 12.97
CA ASP A 93 -32.54 -48.29 13.88
C ASP A 93 -32.78 -46.77 13.80
N GLU A 94 -34.05 -46.34 13.88
CA GLU A 94 -34.48 -44.94 13.72
C GLU A 94 -33.86 -44.00 14.77
N MET A 95 -33.64 -44.50 15.99
CA MET A 95 -32.97 -43.73 17.05
C MET A 95 -31.50 -43.47 16.71
N THR A 96 -30.84 -44.43 16.06
CA THR A 96 -29.42 -44.33 15.67
C THR A 96 -29.27 -43.37 14.49
N ARG A 97 -30.21 -43.41 13.54
CA ARG A 97 -30.30 -42.48 12.41
C ARG A 97 -30.44 -41.04 12.87
N GLN A 98 -31.37 -40.74 13.79
CA GLN A 98 -31.56 -39.37 14.32
C GLN A 98 -30.33 -38.85 15.05
N ARG A 99 -29.62 -39.70 15.79
CA ARG A 99 -28.36 -39.30 16.47
C ARG A 99 -27.24 -38.99 15.49
N LEU A 100 -27.07 -39.79 14.44
CA LEU A 100 -26.06 -39.55 13.42
C LEU A 100 -26.34 -38.25 12.65
N LEU A 101 -27.59 -38.02 12.25
CA LEU A 101 -28.00 -36.78 11.57
C LEU A 101 -27.80 -35.55 12.47
N ALA A 102 -28.16 -35.63 13.77
CA ALA A 102 -27.93 -34.55 14.72
C ALA A 102 -26.43 -34.26 14.95
N ALA A 103 -25.57 -35.28 14.91
CA ALA A 103 -24.11 -35.12 15.02
C ALA A 103 -23.48 -34.50 13.76
N LEU A 104 -24.06 -34.72 12.59
CA LEU A 104 -23.66 -34.03 11.35
C LEU A 104 -24.06 -32.55 11.38
N ASP A 105 -25.28 -32.26 11.82
CA ASP A 105 -25.83 -30.90 11.87
C ASP A 105 -25.03 -29.99 12.83
N GLN A 106 -24.56 -30.52 13.97
CA GLN A 106 -23.67 -29.80 14.90
C GLN A 106 -22.29 -29.47 14.32
N ASN A 107 -21.81 -30.22 13.32
CA ASN A 107 -20.55 -29.96 12.64
C ASN A 107 -20.72 -29.08 11.39
N SER A 108 -21.96 -28.78 10.99
CA SER A 108 -22.20 -27.75 10.00
C SER A 108 -21.78 -26.41 10.61
N VAL A 109 -20.66 -25.88 10.11
CA VAL A 109 -20.23 -24.53 10.46
C VAL A 109 -21.39 -23.63 10.06
N PRO A 110 -21.96 -22.81 10.98
CA PRO A 110 -23.08 -21.95 10.62
C PRO A 110 -22.67 -21.12 9.40
N ASP A 111 -23.55 -21.08 8.39
CA ASP A 111 -23.47 -20.20 7.23
C ASP A 111 -23.70 -18.76 7.70
N THR A 112 -22.88 -18.30 8.66
CA THR A 112 -22.75 -16.89 8.96
C THR A 112 -21.94 -16.32 7.82
N ARG A 113 -22.64 -16.08 6.70
CA ARG A 113 -22.33 -14.98 5.81
C ARG A 113 -22.46 -13.70 6.63
N GLU A 114 -21.53 -13.47 7.56
CA GLU A 114 -21.27 -12.11 8.00
C GLU A 114 -20.90 -11.39 6.72
N ARG A 115 -21.82 -10.53 6.30
CA ARG A 115 -21.58 -9.53 5.28
C ARG A 115 -20.23 -8.91 5.62
N ILE A 116 -19.22 -9.27 4.84
CA ILE A 116 -17.90 -8.66 4.93
C ILE A 116 -18.13 -7.21 4.54
N GLU A 117 -18.37 -6.36 5.54
CA GLU A 117 -18.26 -4.92 5.41
C GLU A 117 -16.89 -4.67 4.76
N PRO A 118 -16.79 -3.85 3.70
CA PRO A 118 -15.52 -3.64 3.01
C PRO A 118 -14.50 -3.06 4.00
N VAL A 119 -13.63 -3.92 4.52
CA VAL A 119 -12.49 -3.58 5.41
C VAL A 119 -11.50 -2.62 4.73
N PHE A 120 -11.70 -2.32 3.45
CA PHE A 120 -10.90 -1.36 2.69
C PHE A 120 -11.08 0.10 3.15
N ASP A 121 -12.22 0.47 3.77
CA ASP A 121 -12.39 1.83 4.31
C ASP A 121 -11.69 2.06 5.66
N SER A 122 -11.26 0.98 6.34
CA SER A 122 -10.60 1.04 7.66
C SER A 122 -9.13 0.62 7.67
N LEU A 123 -8.60 0.13 6.55
CA LEU A 123 -7.17 -0.17 6.39
C LEU A 123 -6.44 1.10 5.97
N GLU A 124 -6.28 2.02 6.92
CA GLU A 124 -5.32 3.11 6.71
C GLU A 124 -3.93 2.50 6.52
N PRO A 125 -3.19 2.87 5.46
CA PRO A 125 -1.82 2.41 5.27
C PRO A 125 -1.02 2.65 6.55
N PRO A 126 -0.11 1.72 6.94
CA PRO A 126 0.70 1.91 8.14
C PRO A 126 1.36 3.28 8.07
N ARG A 127 1.01 4.14 9.03
CA ARG A 127 1.51 5.51 9.09
C ARG A 127 2.98 5.45 9.52
N ASP A 128 3.89 5.59 8.56
CA ASP A 128 5.34 5.73 8.81
C ASP A 128 5.72 7.12 9.37
N TYR A 129 4.75 7.98 9.67
CA TYR A 129 4.95 9.30 10.27
C TYR A 129 4.53 9.31 11.74
N ALA A 130 5.31 9.99 12.56
CA ALA A 130 4.92 10.24 13.94
C ALA A 130 3.82 11.30 14.01
N ASP A 131 2.71 10.99 14.65
CA ASP A 131 1.62 11.95 14.89
C ASP A 131 2.13 13.09 15.81
N LYS A 132 2.00 14.33 15.33
CA LYS A 132 2.29 15.54 16.10
C LYS A 132 1.01 15.99 16.80
N THR A 133 1.02 16.12 18.12
CA THR A 133 -0.04 16.83 18.83
C THR A 133 0.00 18.33 18.48
N PRO A 134 -1.14 19.01 18.27
CA PRO A 134 -1.18 20.40 17.79
C PRO A 134 -0.33 21.38 18.62
N ASP A 135 -0.21 21.11 19.91
CA ASP A 135 0.47 21.93 20.91
C ASP A 135 1.73 21.25 21.49
N GLY A 136 2.20 20.17 20.84
CA GLY A 136 3.34 19.38 21.31
C GLY A 136 4.60 19.57 20.47
N PRO A 137 5.79 19.46 21.10
CA PRO A 137 7.05 19.42 20.39
C PRO A 137 7.08 18.20 19.45
N GLY A 138 7.52 18.39 18.20
CA GLY A 138 7.57 17.30 17.21
C GLY A 138 8.58 16.22 17.61
N THR A 139 8.44 15.00 17.11
CA THR A 139 9.36 13.88 17.43
C THR A 139 10.82 14.10 17.03
N LEU A 140 11.09 15.08 16.15
CA LEU A 140 12.44 15.53 15.77
C LEU A 140 12.85 16.85 16.43
N SER A 141 12.04 17.38 17.35
CA SER A 141 12.40 18.62 18.06
C SER A 141 13.39 18.31 19.19
N GLU A 142 14.31 19.25 19.41
CA GLU A 142 15.41 19.16 20.38
C GLU A 142 14.93 19.11 21.84
N GLU A 143 13.67 19.48 22.06
CA GLU A 143 12.99 19.50 23.35
C GLU A 143 12.13 18.24 23.61
N PHE A 144 12.01 17.34 22.61
CA PHE A 144 11.25 16.11 22.73
C PHE A 144 11.89 15.18 23.79
N GLY A 145 11.13 14.86 24.84
CA GLY A 145 11.59 14.00 25.93
C GLY A 145 12.40 14.70 27.03
N VAL A 146 12.67 16.00 26.93
CA VAL A 146 13.42 16.75 27.95
C VAL A 146 12.45 17.31 28.99
N LYS A 147 12.22 16.57 30.08
CA LYS A 147 11.56 17.12 31.29
C LYS A 147 12.58 17.92 32.08
N ARG A 148 12.47 19.25 32.04
CA ARG A 148 13.27 20.16 32.86
C ARG A 148 12.87 19.96 34.33
N THR A 149 13.69 19.24 35.09
CA THR A 149 13.63 19.14 36.56
C THR A 149 14.23 20.37 37.21
#